data_AF-A0A9D7PQE0-F1
#
_entry.id   AF-A0A9D7PQE0-F1
#
_cell.length_a   1.000
_cell.length_b   1.000
_cell.length_c   1.000
_cell.angle_alpha   90.00
_cell.angle_beta   90.00
_cell.angle_gamma   90.00
#
_symmetry.space_group_name_H-M   'P 1'
#
loop_
_entity.id
_entity.type
_entity.pdbx_description
1 polymer ?
#
loop_
_entity_poly.entity_id
_entity_poly.type
_entity_poly.pdbx_seq_one_letter_code
_entity_poly.pdbx_strand_id
1 'polypeptide(L)'
;TTRLWIRVGMAMKRELGDDGYGLFEEWSQQAESFNAKDALAAWKSFRADGKVTVGTVLFEARKHGFGTGIPRAMRARPTTPAAPRKTVLDKNPTDAYALALWQAADRNDAFVAAHPYCQRKGIQHAFGAARGLASGSLLGQNVDCILIPIREHGVGEVIAVQAINSAGRKQTFGTIGDGFMLLGDERNTSSIWHAVEGWATGCSVRKAKKCSVALISFGKGRLQKVADLAWELYRPTGIIPHPEVDQ
;
A
#
# COMPACT_ATOMS: atom_id res chain seq x y z
N THR A 1 -9.63 -14.85 -29.93
CA THR A 1 -10.32 -15.55 -28.81
C THR A 1 -9.44 -16.61 -28.14
N THR A 2 -8.61 -17.38 -28.87
CA THR A 2 -7.71 -18.42 -28.31
C THR A 2 -6.70 -17.92 -27.26
N ARG A 3 -6.18 -16.69 -27.40
CA ARG A 3 -5.14 -16.15 -26.50
C ARG A 3 -5.66 -15.79 -25.10
N LEU A 4 -6.91 -15.33 -24.98
CA LEU A 4 -7.54 -15.06 -23.70
C LEU A 4 -7.83 -16.37 -22.97
N TRP A 5 -8.29 -17.37 -23.72
CA TRP A 5 -8.58 -18.70 -23.19
C TRP A 5 -7.38 -19.37 -22.51
N ILE A 6 -6.22 -19.34 -23.17
CA ILE A 6 -4.96 -19.86 -22.59
C ILE A 6 -4.56 -19.08 -21.33
N ARG A 7 -4.69 -17.75 -21.33
CA ARG A 7 -4.31 -16.92 -20.18
C ARG A 7 -5.20 -17.15 -18.97
N VAL A 8 -6.51 -17.34 -19.18
CA VAL A 8 -7.45 -17.67 -18.11
C VAL A 8 -7.10 -19.04 -17.53
N GLY A 9 -6.84 -20.04 -18.36
CA GLY A 9 -6.40 -21.36 -17.89
C GLY A 9 -5.10 -21.34 -17.08
N MET A 10 -4.09 -20.59 -17.54
CA MET A 10 -2.83 -20.41 -16.80
C MET A 10 -3.04 -19.70 -15.46
N ALA A 11 -3.90 -18.67 -15.42
CA ALA A 11 -4.22 -17.98 -14.18
C ALA A 11 -4.95 -18.89 -13.19
N MET A 12 -5.94 -19.67 -13.66
CA MET A 12 -6.68 -20.62 -12.83
C MET A 12 -5.77 -21.71 -12.26
N LYS A 13 -4.89 -22.30 -13.08
CA LYS A 13 -3.98 -23.36 -12.62
C LYS A 13 -2.95 -22.86 -11.61
N ARG A 14 -2.55 -21.60 -11.71
CA ARG A 14 -1.65 -20.98 -10.73
C ARG A 14 -2.33 -20.78 -9.37
N GLU A 15 -3.55 -20.27 -9.34
CA GLU A 15 -4.23 -19.95 -8.08
C GLU A 15 -4.86 -21.17 -7.40
N LEU A 16 -5.35 -22.12 -8.20
CA LEU A 16 -6.12 -23.28 -7.71
C LEU A 16 -5.38 -24.61 -7.84
N GLY A 17 -4.16 -24.62 -8.39
CA GLY A 17 -3.42 -25.86 -8.64
C GLY A 17 -4.18 -26.79 -9.60
N ASP A 18 -3.97 -28.10 -9.46
CA ASP A 18 -4.64 -29.10 -10.29
C ASP A 18 -6.15 -29.24 -10.00
N ASP A 19 -6.60 -28.80 -8.81
CA ASP A 19 -8.02 -28.76 -8.43
C ASP A 19 -8.83 -27.71 -9.23
N GLY A 20 -8.14 -26.81 -9.93
CA GLY A 20 -8.75 -25.77 -10.77
C GLY A 20 -9.30 -26.25 -12.12
N TYR A 21 -9.09 -27.51 -12.50
CA TYR A 21 -9.47 -28.01 -13.83
C TYR A 21 -10.98 -27.91 -14.09
N GLY A 22 -11.81 -28.26 -13.10
CA GLY A 22 -13.27 -28.24 -13.27
C GLY A 22 -13.82 -26.86 -13.64
N LEU A 23 -13.29 -25.80 -13.02
CA LEU A 23 -13.69 -24.42 -13.32
C LEU A 23 -13.19 -23.97 -14.71
N PHE A 24 -12.00 -24.41 -15.09
CA PHE A 24 -11.46 -24.12 -16.41
C PHE A 24 -12.25 -24.84 -17.51
N GLU A 25 -12.67 -26.08 -17.28
CA GLU A 25 -13.50 -26.86 -18.19
C GLU A 25 -14.89 -26.24 -18.35
N GLU A 26 -15.55 -25.89 -17.25
CA GLU A 26 -16.85 -25.20 -17.26
C GLU A 26 -16.79 -23.87 -18.04
N TRP A 27 -15.74 -23.08 -17.83
CA TRP A 27 -15.55 -21.84 -18.58
C TRP A 27 -15.23 -22.08 -20.06
N SER A 28 -14.50 -23.15 -20.36
CA SER A 28 -14.16 -23.54 -21.74
C SER A 28 -15.37 -24.02 -22.54
N GLN A 29 -16.37 -24.62 -21.88
CA GLN A 29 -17.61 -25.08 -22.51
C GLN A 29 -18.47 -23.93 -23.07
N GLN A 30 -18.22 -22.69 -22.65
CA GLN A 30 -18.93 -21.52 -23.17
C GLN A 30 -18.50 -21.13 -24.59
N ALA A 31 -17.43 -21.74 -25.13
CA ALA A 31 -17.01 -21.54 -26.51
C ALA A 31 -17.68 -22.54 -27.46
N GLU A 32 -18.22 -22.06 -28.58
CA GLU A 32 -18.89 -22.90 -29.59
C GLU A 32 -17.98 -24.00 -30.18
N SER A 33 -16.65 -23.82 -30.10
CA SER A 33 -15.63 -24.77 -30.59
C SER A 33 -15.01 -25.63 -29.49
N PHE A 34 -15.71 -25.84 -28.37
CA PHE A 34 -15.17 -26.59 -27.23
C PHE A 34 -14.96 -28.07 -27.55
N ASN A 35 -13.79 -28.59 -27.15
CA ASN A 35 -13.49 -30.02 -27.14
C ASN A 35 -12.82 -30.38 -25.80
N ALA A 36 -13.45 -31.30 -25.07
CA ALA A 36 -12.98 -31.71 -23.75
C ALA A 36 -11.56 -32.31 -23.77
N LYS A 37 -11.20 -33.03 -24.84
CA LYS A 37 -9.84 -33.61 -24.97
C LYS A 37 -8.78 -32.53 -25.14
N ASP A 38 -9.09 -31.49 -25.91
CA ASP A 38 -8.17 -30.38 -26.17
C ASP A 38 -8.05 -29.47 -24.94
N ALA A 39 -9.13 -29.26 -24.19
CA ALA A 39 -9.13 -28.54 -22.93
C ALA A 39 -8.27 -29.24 -21.86
N LEU A 40 -8.39 -30.56 -21.73
CA LEU A 40 -7.58 -31.35 -20.81
C LEU A 40 -6.09 -31.37 -21.20
N ALA A 41 -5.79 -31.49 -22.50
CA ALA A 41 -4.42 -31.43 -23.01
C ALA A 41 -3.78 -30.06 -22.75
N ALA A 42 -4.52 -28.97 -23.00
CA ALA A 42 -4.07 -27.62 -22.71
C ALA A 42 -3.85 -27.41 -21.21
N TRP A 43 -4.77 -27.87 -20.35
CA TRP A 43 -4.63 -27.78 -18.90
C TRP A 43 -3.37 -28.44 -18.38
N LYS A 44 -3.04 -29.65 -18.88
CA LYS A 44 -1.81 -30.36 -18.51
C LYS A 44 -0.55 -29.59 -18.95
N SER A 45 -0.61 -28.85 -20.05
CA SER A 45 0.52 -28.03 -20.54
C SER A 45 0.76 -26.74 -19.75
N PHE A 46 -0.24 -26.25 -19.00
CA PHE A 46 -0.08 -25.05 -18.18
C PHE A 46 0.79 -25.33 -16.96
N ARG A 47 1.65 -24.37 -16.63
CA ARG A 47 2.53 -24.45 -15.47
C ARG A 47 1.98 -23.62 -14.32
N ALA A 48 1.99 -24.18 -13.11
CA ALA A 48 1.56 -23.49 -11.90
C ALA A 48 2.50 -22.34 -11.48
N ASP A 49 3.71 -22.27 -12.04
CA ASP A 49 4.73 -21.24 -11.79
C ASP A 49 4.74 -20.08 -12.81
N GLY A 50 3.71 -19.99 -13.67
CA GLY A 50 3.63 -19.01 -14.75
C GLY A 50 3.45 -17.56 -14.28
N LYS A 51 3.94 -16.59 -15.07
CA LYS A 51 3.83 -15.14 -14.78
C LYS A 51 2.41 -14.55 -14.94
N VAL A 52 1.45 -15.33 -15.43
CA VAL A 52 0.07 -14.89 -15.65
C VAL A 52 -0.74 -15.13 -14.38
N THR A 53 -1.36 -14.08 -13.84
CA THR A 53 -2.22 -14.15 -12.64
C THR A 53 -3.65 -13.77 -12.99
N VAL A 54 -4.59 -13.99 -12.06
CA VAL A 54 -5.98 -13.49 -12.17
C VAL A 54 -6.00 -11.97 -12.38
N GLY A 55 -5.01 -11.23 -11.86
CA GLY A 55 -4.83 -9.80 -12.14
C GLY A 55 -4.62 -9.48 -13.63
N THR A 56 -3.91 -10.35 -14.36
CA THR A 56 -3.73 -10.21 -15.82
C THR A 56 -5.03 -10.44 -16.58
N VAL A 57 -5.87 -11.37 -16.11
CA VAL A 57 -7.20 -11.65 -16.69
C VAL A 57 -8.15 -10.47 -16.44
N LEU A 58 -8.19 -9.92 -15.22
CA LEU A 58 -9.00 -8.74 -14.91
C LEU A 58 -8.56 -7.52 -15.74
N PHE A 59 -7.26 -7.35 -15.94
CA PHE A 59 -6.73 -6.29 -16.78
C PHE A 59 -7.19 -6.41 -18.24
N GLU A 60 -7.15 -7.62 -18.80
CA GLU A 60 -7.63 -7.85 -20.17
C GLU A 60 -9.16 -7.71 -20.27
N ALA A 61 -9.91 -8.17 -19.27
CA ALA A 61 -11.35 -7.99 -19.20
C ALA A 61 -11.74 -6.50 -19.20
N ARG A 62 -11.01 -5.66 -18.43
CA ARG A 62 -11.21 -4.21 -18.41
C ARG A 62 -10.94 -3.56 -19.78
N LYS A 63 -9.95 -4.05 -20.54
CA LYS A 63 -9.70 -3.60 -21.91
C LYS A 63 -10.86 -3.93 -22.86
N HIS A 64 -11.57 -5.02 -22.61
CA HIS A 64 -12.74 -5.46 -23.39
C HIS A 64 -14.07 -4.94 -22.82
N GLY A 65 -14.06 -3.86 -22.03
CA GLY A 65 -15.28 -3.17 -21.57
C GLY A 65 -15.89 -3.72 -20.28
N PHE A 66 -15.23 -4.65 -19.59
CA PHE A 66 -15.68 -5.08 -18.27
C PHE A 66 -15.59 -3.91 -17.27
N GLY A 67 -16.76 -3.38 -16.87
CA GLY A 67 -16.91 -2.32 -15.86
C GLY A 67 -17.20 -0.91 -16.39
N THR A 68 -17.34 -0.71 -17.70
CA THR A 68 -17.56 0.61 -18.31
C THR A 68 -19.03 1.02 -18.45
N GLY A 69 -19.99 0.10 -18.24
CA GLY A 69 -21.42 0.33 -18.45
C GLY A 69 -22.30 0.37 -17.19
N ILE A 70 -21.74 0.33 -15.98
CA ILE A 70 -22.55 0.31 -14.75
C ILE A 70 -22.80 1.75 -14.26
N PRO A 71 -24.06 2.24 -14.26
CA PRO A 71 -24.39 3.57 -13.76
C PRO A 71 -23.88 3.74 -12.32
N ARG A 72 -23.35 4.92 -12.00
CA ARG A 72 -22.73 5.22 -10.69
C ARG A 72 -23.66 4.96 -9.50
N ALA A 73 -24.98 5.04 -9.69
CA ALA A 73 -25.99 4.69 -8.68
C ALA A 73 -26.03 3.17 -8.35
N MET A 74 -25.69 2.31 -9.32
CA MET A 74 -25.64 0.85 -9.15
C MET A 74 -24.23 0.36 -8.76
N ARG A 75 -23.23 1.27 -8.72
CA ARG A 75 -21.95 1.08 -8.02
C ARG A 75 -22.06 1.30 -6.52
N ALA A 76 -23.22 1.72 -6.01
CA ALA A 76 -23.52 1.60 -4.59
C ALA A 76 -23.49 0.11 -4.27
N ARG A 77 -22.40 -0.32 -3.64
CA ARG A 77 -22.30 -1.62 -2.99
C ARG A 77 -23.59 -1.77 -2.19
N PRO A 78 -24.36 -2.87 -2.31
CA PRO A 78 -25.26 -3.23 -1.23
C PRO A 78 -24.42 -3.10 0.03
N THR A 79 -24.85 -2.28 0.98
CA THR A 79 -24.33 -2.32 2.34
C THR A 79 -24.64 -3.73 2.82
N THR A 80 -23.78 -4.68 2.45
CA THR A 80 -23.56 -5.87 3.25
C THR A 80 -23.38 -5.29 4.65
N PRO A 81 -24.16 -5.70 5.66
CA PRO A 81 -23.82 -5.39 7.03
C PRO A 81 -22.34 -5.68 7.11
N ALA A 82 -21.54 -4.64 7.44
CA ALA A 82 -20.10 -4.74 7.41
C ALA A 82 -19.76 -6.09 8.05
N ALA A 83 -19.22 -7.02 7.25
CA ALA A 83 -18.69 -8.27 7.79
C ALA A 83 -17.88 -7.81 8.99
N PRO A 84 -18.20 -8.30 10.21
CA PRO A 84 -17.87 -7.64 11.46
C PRO A 84 -16.46 -7.11 11.30
N ARG A 85 -16.35 -5.77 11.25
CA ARG A 85 -15.11 -5.02 11.05
C ARG A 85 -14.13 -5.73 11.96
N LYS A 86 -13.21 -6.56 11.43
CA LYS A 86 -12.43 -7.50 12.24
C LYS A 86 -11.98 -6.74 13.47
N THR A 87 -12.60 -7.04 14.60
CA THR A 87 -12.57 -6.21 15.78
C THR A 87 -11.16 -6.33 16.33
N VAL A 88 -10.27 -5.38 16.02
CA VAL A 88 -9.13 -4.88 16.82
C VAL A 88 -8.17 -5.92 17.47
N LEU A 89 -8.29 -7.24 17.23
CA LEU A 89 -7.67 -8.24 18.12
C LEU A 89 -6.97 -9.42 17.44
N ASP A 90 -6.86 -9.45 16.12
CA ASP A 90 -5.78 -10.23 15.50
C ASP A 90 -4.51 -9.37 15.61
N LYS A 91 -3.93 -9.28 16.81
CA LYS A 91 -2.67 -8.54 17.04
C LYS A 91 -1.64 -9.07 16.05
N ASN A 92 -1.20 -8.22 15.11
CA ASN A 92 -0.06 -8.55 14.29
C ASN A 92 1.12 -8.73 15.24
N PRO A 93 1.97 -9.76 15.07
CA PRO A 93 3.12 -9.99 15.95
C PRO A 93 4.00 -8.75 16.16
N THR A 94 3.97 -7.81 15.22
CA THR A 94 4.78 -6.59 15.25
C THR A 94 4.07 -5.34 15.80
N ASP A 95 2.79 -5.39 16.17
CA ASP A 95 2.06 -4.23 16.72
C ASP A 95 2.69 -3.75 18.04
N ALA A 96 2.89 -4.67 18.99
CA ALA A 96 3.53 -4.36 20.27
C ALA A 96 4.97 -3.84 20.07
N TYR A 97 5.67 -4.41 19.09
CA TYR A 97 7.03 -4.00 18.76
C TYR A 97 7.09 -2.58 18.16
N ALA A 98 6.15 -2.21 17.30
CA ALA A 98 6.06 -0.86 16.75
C ALA A 98 5.88 0.19 17.85
N LEU A 99 5.01 -0.08 18.83
CA LEU A 99 4.80 0.80 19.97
C LEU A 99 6.06 0.89 20.85
N ALA A 100 6.72 -0.23 21.13
CA ALA A 100 7.94 -0.26 21.91
C ALA A 100 9.08 0.53 21.23
N LEU A 101 9.25 0.37 19.91
CA LEU A 101 10.18 1.17 19.11
C LEU A 101 9.89 2.66 19.26
N TRP A 102 8.63 3.06 19.10
CA TRP A 102 8.26 4.47 19.20
C TRP A 102 8.49 5.03 20.60
N GLN A 103 8.13 4.29 21.65
CA GLN A 103 8.30 4.73 23.04
C GLN A 103 9.78 4.92 23.41
N ALA A 104 10.65 4.01 22.98
CA ALA A 104 12.09 4.05 23.28
C ALA A 104 12.89 5.05 22.41
N ALA A 105 12.30 5.56 21.32
CA ALA A 105 13.01 6.40 20.36
C ALA A 105 13.27 7.82 20.88
N ASP A 106 14.40 8.39 20.48
CA ASP A 106 14.76 9.78 20.75
C ASP A 106 14.26 10.68 19.61
N ARG A 107 13.54 11.74 19.99
CA ARG A 107 12.87 12.69 19.09
C ARG A 107 13.65 14.00 18.93
N ASN A 108 14.82 14.12 19.54
CA ASN A 108 15.65 15.31 19.44
C ASN A 108 16.06 15.56 17.97
N ASP A 109 15.77 16.77 17.50
CA ASP A 109 16.00 17.20 16.11
C ASP A 109 17.45 16.97 15.67
N ALA A 110 18.43 17.38 16.49
CA ALA A 110 19.84 17.25 16.16
C ALA A 110 20.26 15.77 16.12
N PHE A 111 19.75 14.96 17.05
CA PHE A 111 20.04 13.52 17.09
C PHE A 111 19.49 12.75 15.88
N VAL A 112 18.27 13.08 15.46
CA VAL A 112 17.64 12.51 14.25
C VAL A 112 18.38 12.98 12.99
N ALA A 113 18.68 14.28 12.89
CA ALA A 113 19.41 14.85 11.75
C ALA A 113 20.82 14.26 11.61
N ALA A 114 21.48 13.90 12.70
CA ALA A 114 22.81 13.29 12.70
C ALA A 114 22.84 11.84 12.13
N HIS A 115 21.69 11.21 11.85
CA HIS A 115 21.68 9.87 11.25
C HIS A 115 22.23 9.88 9.81
N PRO A 116 23.05 8.89 9.40
CA PRO A 116 23.64 8.86 8.06
C PRO A 116 22.63 8.95 6.90
N TYR A 117 21.43 8.40 7.06
CA TYR A 117 20.36 8.53 6.06
C TYR A 117 19.89 9.98 5.93
N CYS A 118 19.67 10.68 7.05
CA CYS A 118 19.26 12.08 7.08
C CYS A 118 20.31 12.98 6.43
N GLN A 119 21.59 12.77 6.75
CA GLN A 119 22.72 13.49 6.16
C GLN A 119 22.75 13.36 4.64
N ARG A 120 22.67 12.13 4.10
CA ARG A 120 22.63 11.91 2.64
C ARG A 120 21.38 12.48 1.97
N LYS A 121 20.26 12.59 2.70
CA LYS A 121 19.00 13.16 2.19
C LYS A 121 18.87 14.67 2.43
N GLY A 122 19.84 15.32 3.10
CA GLY A 122 19.76 16.74 3.44
C GLY A 122 18.63 17.08 4.42
N ILE A 123 18.25 16.13 5.28
CA ILE A 123 17.22 16.31 6.30
C ILE A 123 17.87 16.82 7.58
N GLN A 124 17.48 18.01 8.01
CA GLN A 124 18.13 18.76 9.09
C GLN A 124 17.32 18.81 10.40
N HIS A 125 16.10 18.28 10.39
CA HIS A 125 15.18 18.28 11.52
C HIS A 125 14.45 16.93 11.56
N ALA A 126 13.86 16.58 12.70
CA ALA A 126 13.20 15.30 12.86
C ALA A 126 11.91 15.18 12.05
N PHE A 127 11.23 16.30 11.72
CA PHE A 127 9.95 16.29 10.99
C PHE A 127 8.99 15.22 11.54
N GLY A 128 8.79 15.18 12.86
CA GLY A 128 7.94 14.21 13.54
C GLY A 128 8.42 12.76 13.56
N ALA A 129 9.58 12.46 12.96
CA ALA A 129 10.26 11.18 13.14
C ALA A 129 11.07 11.16 14.45
N ALA A 130 11.63 10.00 14.76
CA ALA A 130 12.55 9.76 15.86
C ALA A 130 13.73 8.91 15.37
N ARG A 131 14.71 8.67 16.23
CA ARG A 131 15.84 7.78 15.96
C ARG A 131 15.97 6.77 17.10
N GLY A 132 16.25 5.52 16.75
CA GLY A 132 16.38 4.44 17.71
C GLY A 132 16.86 3.15 17.05
N LEU A 133 17.11 2.15 17.88
CA LEU A 133 17.53 0.83 17.43
C LEU A 133 16.32 0.00 17.02
N ALA A 134 16.40 -0.64 15.86
CA ALA A 134 15.37 -1.56 15.38
C ALA A 134 16.00 -2.81 14.76
N SER A 135 15.41 -3.96 15.07
CA SER A 135 15.61 -5.24 14.41
C SER A 135 14.47 -5.53 13.42
N GLY A 136 14.81 -6.08 12.26
CA GLY A 136 13.85 -6.50 11.24
C GLY A 136 14.52 -7.27 10.11
N SER A 137 13.79 -8.16 9.45
CA SER A 137 14.32 -8.99 8.36
C SER A 137 14.93 -8.19 7.20
N LEU A 138 14.43 -6.98 6.93
CA LEU A 138 14.96 -6.08 5.90
C LEU A 138 15.99 -5.08 6.44
N LEU A 139 16.09 -4.95 7.76
CA LEU A 139 16.93 -3.94 8.43
C LEU A 139 18.24 -4.54 8.93
N GLY A 140 18.21 -5.75 9.47
CA GLY A 140 19.26 -6.37 10.29
C GLY A 140 18.82 -6.51 11.76
N GLN A 141 19.76 -6.84 12.64
CA GLN A 141 19.53 -6.90 14.10
C GLN A 141 20.12 -5.66 14.78
N ASN A 142 19.35 -5.06 15.68
CA ASN A 142 19.75 -3.92 16.52
C ASN A 142 20.37 -2.75 15.73
N VAL A 143 19.73 -2.37 14.62
CA VAL A 143 20.26 -1.40 13.67
C VAL A 143 19.77 0.00 14.00
N ASP A 144 20.67 0.96 13.98
CA ASP A 144 20.36 2.39 14.11
C ASP A 144 19.49 2.88 12.93
N CYS A 145 18.25 3.25 13.25
CA CYS A 145 17.22 3.59 12.28
C CYS A 145 16.57 4.94 12.58
N ILE A 146 16.10 5.58 11.51
CA ILE A 146 15.05 6.58 11.62
C ILE A 146 13.72 5.85 11.77
N LEU A 147 12.94 6.25 12.77
CA LEU A 147 11.65 5.67 13.13
C LEU A 147 10.55 6.70 12.86
N ILE A 148 9.68 6.40 11.90
CA ILE A 148 8.64 7.32 11.44
C ILE A 148 7.30 6.82 11.96
N PRO A 149 6.58 7.60 12.77
CA PRO A 149 5.30 7.18 13.32
C PRO A 149 4.23 7.20 12.23
N ILE A 150 3.37 6.18 12.23
CA ILE A 150 2.14 6.13 11.46
C ILE A 150 1.02 6.26 12.48
N ARG A 151 0.23 7.34 12.37
CA ARG A 151 -0.84 7.66 13.31
C ARG A 151 -2.18 7.30 12.74
N GLU A 152 -3.07 6.82 13.60
CA GLU A 152 -4.48 6.65 13.24
C GLU A 152 -5.04 8.00 12.76
N HIS A 153 -5.58 8.01 11.54
CA HIS A 153 -6.14 9.20 10.90
C HIS A 153 -5.20 10.42 10.86
N GLY A 154 -3.88 10.24 11.00
CA GLY A 154 -2.86 11.29 10.93
C GLY A 154 -2.56 12.04 12.23
N VAL A 155 -3.53 12.18 13.15
CA VAL A 155 -3.38 12.92 14.42
C VAL A 155 -3.59 12.05 15.67
N GLY A 156 -4.17 10.87 15.52
CA GLY A 156 -4.44 9.96 16.63
C GLY A 156 -3.20 9.25 17.15
N GLU A 157 -3.45 8.14 17.85
CA GLU A 157 -2.39 7.31 18.42
C GLU A 157 -1.49 6.71 17.36
N VAL A 158 -0.24 6.43 17.73
CA VAL A 158 0.68 5.69 16.86
C VAL A 158 0.22 4.24 16.79
N ILE A 159 -0.03 3.75 15.58
CA ILE A 159 -0.52 2.38 15.32
C ILE A 159 0.48 1.51 14.55
N ALA A 160 1.47 2.15 13.92
CA ALA A 160 2.57 1.48 13.23
C ALA A 160 3.80 2.40 13.17
N VAL A 161 4.97 1.84 12.88
CA VAL A 161 6.22 2.58 12.71
C VAL A 161 6.92 2.09 11.45
N GLN A 162 7.32 3.01 10.57
CA GLN A 162 8.25 2.71 9.49
C GLN A 162 9.67 3.02 9.93
N ALA A 163 10.53 2.01 9.95
CA ALA A 163 11.95 2.14 10.22
C ALA A 163 12.74 2.27 8.92
N ILE A 164 13.76 3.12 8.90
CA ILE A 164 14.70 3.32 7.79
C ILE A 164 16.13 3.20 8.31
N ASN A 165 16.89 2.23 7.82
CA ASN A 165 18.30 2.06 8.22
C ASN A 165 19.24 3.03 7.48
N SER A 166 20.53 3.00 7.86
CA SER A 166 21.57 3.81 7.24
C SER A 166 21.80 3.54 5.76
N ALA A 167 21.28 2.46 5.15
CA ALA A 167 21.32 2.21 3.71
C ALA A 167 20.06 2.70 2.98
N GLY A 168 19.07 3.21 3.71
CA GLY A 168 17.77 3.60 3.15
C GLY A 168 16.80 2.43 2.92
N ARG A 169 17.12 1.23 3.43
CA ARG A 169 16.16 0.11 3.47
C ARG A 169 15.07 0.43 4.47
N LYS A 170 13.82 0.18 4.08
CA LYS A 170 12.64 0.50 4.88
C LYS A 170 11.92 -0.79 5.29
N GLN A 171 11.40 -0.82 6.51
CA GLN A 171 10.48 -1.86 6.96
C GLN A 171 9.43 -1.24 7.87
N THR A 172 8.17 -1.65 7.70
CA THR A 172 7.08 -1.20 8.56
C THR A 172 6.73 -2.29 9.58
N PHE A 173 6.55 -1.88 10.83
CA PHE A 173 6.10 -2.71 11.93
C PHE A 173 4.73 -2.20 12.38
N GLY A 174 3.85 -3.14 12.74
CA GLY A 174 2.48 -2.86 13.14
C GLY A 174 1.50 -2.75 11.98
N THR A 175 0.22 -2.74 12.33
CA THR A 175 -0.90 -2.73 11.40
C THR A 175 -1.24 -1.30 10.99
N ILE A 176 -0.85 -0.92 9.77
CA ILE A 176 -1.02 0.46 9.27
C ILE A 176 -2.49 0.90 9.19
N GLY A 177 -3.44 -0.01 8.90
CA GLY A 177 -4.87 0.32 8.84
C GLY A 177 -5.17 1.54 7.96
N ASP A 178 -5.92 2.50 8.53
CA ASP A 178 -6.23 3.82 7.98
C ASP A 178 -5.22 4.90 8.41
N GLY A 179 -4.05 4.47 8.88
CA GLY A 179 -2.97 5.34 9.33
C GLY A 179 -2.14 5.97 8.23
N PHE A 180 -1.65 7.16 8.54
CA PHE A 180 -0.76 7.98 7.74
C PHE A 180 -0.04 8.99 8.65
N MET A 181 0.83 9.82 8.06
CA MET A 181 1.52 10.89 8.77
C MET A 181 1.24 12.22 8.07
N LEU A 182 1.03 13.27 8.86
CA LEU A 182 0.98 14.64 8.40
C LEU A 182 2.24 15.36 8.91
N LEU A 183 2.98 15.97 8.00
CA LEU A 183 3.90 17.05 8.34
C LEU A 183 3.13 18.31 8.09
N GLY A 184 2.87 19.13 9.10
CA GLY A 184 1.74 20.03 8.93
C GLY A 184 1.35 20.87 10.11
N ASP A 185 0.59 21.91 9.78
CA ASP A 185 -0.57 22.26 10.59
C ASP A 185 -1.82 21.80 9.81
N GLU A 186 -2.40 20.68 10.21
CA GLU A 186 -3.59 20.07 9.60
C GLU A 186 -4.86 20.89 9.80
N ARG A 187 -4.83 21.89 10.69
CA ARG A 187 -5.96 22.81 10.89
C ARG A 187 -6.02 23.87 9.78
N ASN A 188 -4.92 24.04 9.02
CA ASN A 188 -4.90 24.90 7.84
C ASN A 188 -5.54 24.22 6.62
N THR A 189 -6.86 24.20 6.62
CA THR A 189 -7.68 23.62 5.55
C THR A 189 -7.86 24.57 4.35
N SER A 190 -7.52 25.85 4.50
CA SER A 190 -7.55 26.86 3.42
C SER A 190 -6.35 26.77 2.47
N SER A 191 -5.62 25.65 2.47
CA SER A 191 -4.43 25.43 1.65
C SER A 191 -4.51 24.11 0.89
N ILE A 192 -3.76 24.02 -0.22
CA ILE A 192 -3.56 22.77 -0.95
C ILE A 192 -2.54 21.92 -0.20
N TRP A 193 -2.91 20.69 0.10
CA TRP A 193 -2.03 19.69 0.70
C TRP A 193 -1.38 18.84 -0.39
N HIS A 194 -0.18 18.33 -0.11
CA HIS A 194 0.55 17.47 -1.04
C HIS A 194 0.73 16.07 -0.45
N ALA A 195 0.24 15.05 -1.14
CA ALA A 195 0.36 13.67 -0.70
C ALA A 195 1.55 12.97 -1.40
N VAL A 196 2.35 12.25 -0.64
CA VAL A 196 3.55 11.52 -1.09
C VAL A 196 3.62 10.14 -0.42
N GLU A 197 4.50 9.28 -0.90
CA GLU A 197 4.64 7.93 -0.35
C GLU A 197 5.54 7.84 0.88
N GLY A 198 6.67 8.56 0.86
CA GLY A 198 7.71 8.44 1.86
C GLY A 198 7.97 9.72 2.67
N TRP A 199 8.37 9.54 3.92
CA TRP A 199 8.71 10.63 4.84
C TRP A 199 9.77 11.60 4.30
N ALA A 200 10.87 11.09 3.74
CA ALA A 200 11.92 11.93 3.18
C ALA A 200 11.41 12.79 2.01
N THR A 201 10.58 12.22 1.14
CA THR A 201 9.89 12.95 0.06
C THR A 201 8.97 14.02 0.64
N GLY A 202 8.25 13.71 1.72
CA GLY A 202 7.38 14.66 2.43
C GLY A 202 8.15 15.85 3.00
N CYS A 203 9.33 15.59 3.60
CA CYS A 203 10.24 16.62 4.08
C CYS A 203 10.67 17.56 2.94
N SER A 204 11.08 16.98 1.79
CA SER A 204 11.49 17.75 0.62
C SER A 204 10.33 18.55 0.03
N VAL A 205 9.14 17.97 -0.08
CA VAL A 205 7.95 18.66 -0.62
C VAL A 205 7.53 19.84 0.26
N ARG A 206 7.54 19.67 1.59
CA ARG A 206 7.22 20.76 2.53
C ARG A 206 8.15 21.94 2.36
N LYS A 207 9.45 21.69 2.15
CA LYS A 207 10.44 22.74 1.87
C LYS A 207 10.27 23.35 0.48
N ALA A 208 10.22 22.54 -0.57
CA ALA A 208 10.26 22.99 -1.95
C ALA A 208 8.97 23.71 -2.38
N LYS A 209 7.80 23.21 -1.94
CA LYS A 209 6.50 23.80 -2.29
C LYS A 209 6.02 24.83 -1.27
N LYS A 210 6.73 25.00 -0.15
CA LYS A 210 6.31 25.84 0.99
C LYS A 210 4.87 25.57 1.40
N CYS A 211 4.44 24.30 1.34
CA CYS A 211 3.06 23.93 1.60
C CYS A 211 2.79 23.79 3.09
N SER A 212 1.56 24.12 3.50
CA SER A 212 1.14 24.05 4.90
C SER A 212 1.11 22.63 5.44
N VAL A 213 0.83 21.65 4.58
CA VAL A 213 0.75 20.22 4.92
C VAL A 213 1.34 19.35 3.81
N ALA A 214 2.17 18.39 4.21
CA ALA A 214 2.59 17.25 3.39
C ALA A 214 2.07 15.97 4.06
N LEU A 215 1.32 15.16 3.31
CA LEU A 215 0.71 13.91 3.76
C LEU A 215 1.55 12.72 3.27
N ILE A 216 1.80 11.74 4.13
CA ILE A 216 2.65 10.58 3.84
C ILE A 216 1.83 9.29 3.96
N SER A 217 1.71 8.56 2.84
CA SER A 217 0.82 7.41 2.71
C SER A 217 1.44 6.06 3.08
N PHE A 218 2.79 5.99 3.12
CA PHE A 218 3.56 4.78 3.36
C PHE A 218 3.36 3.68 2.31
N GLY A 219 3.30 4.08 1.03
CA GLY A 219 3.47 3.18 -0.13
C GLY A 219 2.57 3.53 -1.32
N LYS A 220 3.07 3.27 -2.54
CA LYS A 220 2.37 3.59 -3.80
C LYS A 220 0.92 3.12 -3.88
N GLY A 221 0.65 1.89 -3.42
CA GLY A 221 -0.70 1.31 -3.42
C GLY A 221 -1.70 1.98 -2.46
N ARG A 222 -1.22 2.84 -1.55
CA ARG A 222 -2.03 3.53 -0.54
C ARG A 222 -2.25 5.01 -0.85
N LEU A 223 -1.47 5.59 -1.77
CA LEU A 223 -1.41 7.04 -1.95
C LEU A 223 -2.78 7.68 -2.20
N GLN A 224 -3.54 7.17 -3.18
CA GLN A 224 -4.87 7.70 -3.48
C GLN A 224 -5.85 7.45 -2.33
N LYS A 225 -5.89 6.23 -1.76
CA LYS A 225 -6.77 5.90 -0.64
C LYS A 225 -6.57 6.85 0.54
N VAL A 226 -5.31 7.13 0.90
CA VAL A 226 -4.99 8.00 2.03
C VAL A 226 -5.32 9.46 1.71
N ALA A 227 -5.12 9.91 0.47
CA ALA A 227 -5.53 11.25 0.03
C ALA A 227 -7.06 11.41 0.14
N ASP A 228 -7.85 10.44 -0.34
CA ASP A 228 -9.30 10.48 -0.28
C ASP A 228 -9.78 10.49 1.19
N LEU A 229 -9.21 9.61 2.03
CA LEU A 229 -9.52 9.57 3.46
C LEU A 229 -9.18 10.89 4.17
N ALA A 230 -8.02 11.49 3.89
CA ALA A 230 -7.66 12.76 4.49
C ALA A 230 -8.56 13.91 4.01
N TRP A 231 -9.00 13.90 2.75
CA TRP A 231 -10.01 14.83 2.27
C TRP A 231 -11.33 14.64 3.04
N GLU A 232 -11.72 13.38 3.29
CA GLU A 232 -12.89 12.99 4.07
C GLU A 232 -12.81 13.34 5.56
N LEU A 233 -11.63 13.52 6.13
CA LEU A 233 -11.47 13.88 7.54
C LEU A 233 -11.29 15.39 7.74
N TYR A 234 -10.50 16.03 6.87
CA TYR A 234 -10.01 17.40 7.12
C TYR A 234 -10.60 18.45 6.18
N ARG A 235 -11.18 18.05 5.03
CA ARG A 235 -11.71 18.99 4.01
C ARG A 235 -10.76 20.15 3.65
N PRO A 236 -9.48 19.89 3.30
CA PRO A 236 -8.62 20.96 2.79
C PRO A 236 -9.11 21.43 1.41
N THR A 237 -8.60 22.59 0.96
CA THR A 237 -8.92 23.17 -0.36
C THR A 237 -8.68 22.18 -1.50
N GLY A 238 -7.63 21.36 -1.36
CA GLY A 238 -7.39 20.22 -2.23
C GLY A 238 -6.22 19.38 -1.74
N ILE A 239 -6.10 18.17 -2.27
CA ILE A 239 -4.95 17.28 -2.03
C ILE A 239 -4.40 16.86 -3.38
N ILE A 240 -3.12 17.14 -3.64
CA ILE A 240 -2.43 16.75 -4.87
C ILE A 240 -1.50 15.56 -4.58
N PRO A 241 -1.79 14.35 -5.11
CA PRO A 241 -0.89 13.21 -5.01
C PRO A 241 0.35 13.36 -5.92
N HIS A 242 1.52 12.98 -5.41
CA HIS A 242 2.79 12.92 -6.13
C HIS A 242 3.30 11.46 -6.09
N PRO A 243 2.86 10.59 -7.02
CA PRO A 243 3.36 9.21 -7.07
C PRO A 243 4.85 9.19 -7.41
N GLU A 244 5.61 8.25 -6.84
CA GLU A 244 6.99 8.03 -7.27
C GLU A 244 6.96 7.44 -8.69
N VAL A 245 7.76 7.99 -9.61
CA VAL A 245 7.91 7.43 -10.96
C VAL A 245 8.75 6.16 -10.80
N ASP A 246 8.19 5.00 -11.17
CA ASP A 246 8.94 3.74 -11.20
C ASP A 246 10.15 3.95 -12.13
N GLN A 247 11.36 3.98 -11.54
CA GLN A 247 12.64 4.03 -12.26
C GLN A 247 13.00 2.66 -12.83
#